data_AF-A0A7C4IZC3-F1
#
_entry.id   AF-A0A7C4IZC3-F1
#
_cell.length_a   1.000
_cell.length_b   1.000
_cell.length_c   1.000
_cell.angle_alpha   90.00
_cell.angle_beta   90.00
_cell.angle_gamma   90.00
#
_symmetry.space_group_name_H-M   'P 1'
#
loop_
_entity.id
_entity.type
_entity.pdbx_description
1 polymer ?
#
loop_
_entity_poly.entity_id
_entity_poly.type
_entity_poly.pdbx_seq_one_letter_code
_entity_poly.pdbx_strand_id
1 'polypeptide(L)'
;MRLARNAKTNRIEILIPDAATVELRLYEGFQDRGYLSWKMSRSVAMLIALWWKYRKGDSERSKRFSNLIISMPSSGLVDIKEVDALGHPKSAGWSLPVSAVEALAKKLP
;
A
#
# COMPACT_ATOMS: atom_id res chain seq x y z
N MET A 1 -37.97 8.73 -1.27
CA MET A 1 -36.71 9.48 -1.39
C MET A 1 -35.54 8.57 -1.02
N ARG A 2 -34.69 8.19 -1.97
CA ARG A 2 -33.43 7.47 -1.70
C ARG A 2 -32.32 8.51 -1.66
N LEU A 3 -31.73 8.74 -0.48
CA LEU A 3 -30.48 9.51 -0.37
C LEU A 3 -29.39 8.71 -1.10
N ALA A 4 -28.88 9.27 -2.20
CA ALA A 4 -27.77 8.72 -2.93
C ALA A 4 -26.56 8.62 -1.98
N ARG A 5 -25.97 7.43 -1.91
CA ARG A 5 -24.73 7.14 -1.17
C ARG A 5 -23.68 8.16 -1.59
N ASN A 6 -23.34 9.07 -0.69
CA ASN A 6 -22.20 9.95 -0.85
C ASN A 6 -20.96 9.07 -0.63
N ALA A 7 -20.51 8.40 -1.69
CA ALA A 7 -19.28 7.62 -1.65
C ALA A 7 -18.13 8.60 -1.46
N LYS A 8 -17.68 8.75 -0.20
CA LYS A 8 -16.37 9.34 0.12
C LYS A 8 -15.33 8.55 -0.67
N THR A 9 -15.04 9.00 -1.88
CA THR A 9 -14.05 8.39 -2.75
C THR A 9 -12.73 9.00 -2.32
N ASN A 10 -12.03 8.30 -1.44
CA ASN A 10 -10.70 8.71 -1.02
C ASN A 10 -9.83 8.88 -2.28
N ARG A 11 -9.21 10.04 -2.43
CA ARG A 11 -8.30 10.32 -3.56
C ARG A 11 -6.92 9.78 -3.19
N ILE A 12 -6.30 9.06 -4.11
CA ILE A 12 -4.95 8.49 -3.93
C ILE A 12 -4.02 9.06 -4.99
N GLU A 13 -2.96 9.68 -4.53
CA GLU A 13 -1.88 10.17 -5.38
C GLU A 13 -0.63 9.33 -5.18
N ILE A 14 0.09 9.12 -6.27
CA ILE A 14 1.38 8.44 -6.27
C ILE A 14 2.35 9.43 -6.88
N LEU A 15 3.31 9.86 -6.08
CA LEU A 15 4.35 10.80 -6.44
C LEU A 15 5.67 10.06 -6.48
N ILE A 16 6.47 10.38 -7.49
CA ILE A 16 7.82 9.83 -7.67
C ILE A 16 8.74 11.05 -7.60
N PRO A 17 9.09 11.53 -6.38
CA PRO A 17 9.89 12.74 -6.21
C PRO A 17 11.30 12.61 -6.78
N ASP A 18 11.82 11.38 -6.83
CA ASP A 18 13.12 11.04 -7.40
C ASP A 18 13.11 9.59 -7.94
N ALA A 19 14.21 9.14 -8.55
CA ALA A 19 14.28 7.81 -9.16
C ALA A 19 14.17 6.65 -8.16
N ALA A 20 14.48 6.88 -6.87
CA ALA A 20 14.61 5.88 -5.82
C ALA A 20 13.40 5.84 -4.87
N THR A 21 12.62 6.90 -4.77
CA THR A 21 11.56 7.07 -3.76
C THR A 21 10.18 7.12 -4.41
N VAL A 22 9.20 6.49 -3.75
CA VAL A 22 7.78 6.62 -4.05
C VAL A 22 7.09 7.17 -2.81
N GLU A 23 6.25 8.20 -3.00
CA GLU A 23 5.37 8.75 -1.97
C GLU A 23 3.91 8.48 -2.36
N LEU A 24 3.18 7.79 -1.48
CA LEU A 24 1.74 7.63 -1.55
C LEU A 24 1.08 8.70 -0.70
N ARG A 25 0.05 9.35 -1.24
CA ARG A 25 -0.81 10.27 -0.48
C ARG A 25 -2.26 9.84 -0.57
N LEU A 26 -2.89 9.68 0.58
CA LEU A 26 -4.32 9.41 0.71
C LEU A 26 -5.00 10.65 1.28
N TYR A 27 -5.94 11.20 0.53
CA TYR A 27 -6.80 12.30 0.98
C TYR A 27 -8.14 11.71 1.43
N GLU A 28 -8.51 11.97 2.69
CA GLU A 28 -9.72 11.43 3.33
C GLU A 28 -11.01 12.15 2.87
N GLY A 29 -10.88 13.18 2.03
CA GLY A 29 -11.97 13.94 1.42
C GLY A 29 -11.51 14.86 0.29
N PHE A 30 -12.44 15.25 -0.60
CA PHE A 30 -12.17 16.13 -1.75
C PHE A 30 -11.85 17.57 -1.35
N GLN A 31 -12.22 17.99 -0.13
CA GLN A 31 -11.98 19.33 0.40
C GLN A 31 -10.88 19.35 1.48
N ASP A 32 -10.32 18.20 1.84
CA ASP A 32 -9.36 18.10 2.93
C ASP A 32 -7.98 18.61 2.48
N ARG A 33 -7.43 19.55 3.26
CA ARG A 33 -6.03 19.98 3.13
C ARG A 33 -5.05 18.97 3.73
N GLY A 34 -5.56 18.00 4.50
CA GLY A 34 -4.77 16.94 5.13
C GLY A 34 -4.70 15.69 4.28
N TYR A 35 -3.56 15.01 4.32
CA TYR A 35 -3.37 13.71 3.71
C TYR A 35 -2.54 12.81 4.63
N LEU A 36 -2.80 11.51 4.58
CA LEU A 36 -1.87 10.51 5.09
C LEU A 36 -0.83 10.23 4.01
N SER A 37 0.44 10.12 4.39
CA SER A 37 1.49 9.78 3.45
C SER A 37 2.40 8.66 3.90
N TRP A 38 2.83 7.88 2.90
CA TRP A 38 3.79 6.80 3.08
C TRP A 38 4.89 6.98 2.05
N LYS A 39 6.12 7.15 2.53
CA LYS A 39 7.32 7.21 1.70
C LYS A 39 8.06 5.89 1.81
N MET A 40 8.41 5.31 0.67
CA MET A 40 9.15 4.06 0.59
C MET A 40 10.07 4.04 -0.63
N SER A 41 11.01 3.11 -0.66
CA SER A 41 11.82 2.92 -1.86
C SER A 41 10.97 2.39 -3.01
N ARG A 42 11.34 2.75 -4.24
CA ARG A 42 10.69 2.29 -5.46
C ARG A 42 10.71 0.77 -5.58
N SER A 43 11.78 0.12 -5.15
CA SER A 43 11.89 -1.34 -5.10
C SER A 43 10.81 -1.95 -4.20
N VAL A 44 10.58 -1.38 -3.00
CA VAL A 44 9.51 -1.84 -2.10
C VAL A 44 8.14 -1.63 -2.73
N ALA A 45 7.88 -0.44 -3.30
CA ALA A 45 6.62 -0.14 -3.98
C ALA A 45 6.34 -1.11 -5.16
N MET A 46 7.37 -1.49 -5.92
CA MET A 46 7.27 -2.48 -6.99
C MET A 46 6.94 -3.88 -6.44
N LEU A 47 7.59 -4.32 -5.36
CA LEU A 47 7.27 -5.63 -4.76
C LEU A 47 5.83 -5.69 -4.24
N ILE A 48 5.34 -4.58 -3.66
CA ILE A 48 3.94 -4.44 -3.23
C ILE A 48 2.98 -4.55 -4.42
N ALA A 49 3.25 -3.81 -5.50
CA ALA A 49 2.45 -3.83 -6.73
C ALA A 49 2.44 -5.24 -7.36
N LEU A 50 3.62 -5.87 -7.45
CA LEU A 50 3.80 -7.21 -7.99
C LEU A 50 2.99 -8.23 -7.19
N TRP A 51 3.18 -8.25 -5.86
CA TRP A 51 2.43 -9.14 -4.98
C TRP A 51 0.92 -8.98 -5.14
N TRP A 52 0.43 -7.74 -5.20
CA TRP A 52 -0.99 -7.48 -5.39
C TRP A 52 -1.55 -8.03 -6.70
N LYS A 53 -0.80 -7.90 -7.81
CA LYS A 53 -1.22 -8.41 -9.13
C LYS A 53 -1.27 -9.93 -9.18
N TYR A 54 -0.34 -10.61 -8.52
CA TYR A 54 -0.19 -12.07 -8.60
C TYR A 54 -0.82 -12.84 -7.45
N ARG A 55 -1.35 -12.17 -6.43
CA ARG A 55 -2.03 -12.84 -5.31
C ARG A 55 -3.18 -13.70 -5.84
N LYS A 56 -3.24 -14.97 -5.44
CA LYS A 56 -4.30 -15.90 -5.83
C LYS A 56 -5.55 -15.72 -4.96
N GLY A 57 -6.23 -14.58 -5.14
CA GLY A 57 -7.41 -14.22 -4.34
C GLY A 57 -7.11 -14.14 -2.84
N ASP A 58 -8.05 -14.56 -2.00
CA ASP A 58 -7.94 -14.48 -0.53
C ASP A 58 -7.00 -15.53 0.09
N SER A 59 -6.46 -16.45 -0.71
CA SER A 59 -5.62 -17.55 -0.22
C SER A 59 -4.19 -17.14 0.13
N GLU A 60 -3.65 -16.11 -0.51
CA GLU A 60 -2.27 -15.64 -0.28
C GLU A 60 -2.25 -14.37 0.57
N ARG A 61 -2.64 -14.52 1.85
CA ARG A 61 -2.68 -13.42 2.83
C ARG A 61 -1.32 -12.89 3.24
N SER A 62 -0.23 -13.61 2.96
CA SER A 62 1.12 -13.19 3.30
C SER A 62 2.12 -13.71 2.28
N LYS A 63 3.11 -12.89 1.94
CA LYS A 63 4.23 -13.24 1.08
C LYS A 63 5.52 -12.67 1.62
N ARG A 64 6.54 -13.52 1.70
CA ARG A 64 7.90 -13.14 2.05
C ARG A 64 8.74 -12.94 0.79
N PHE A 65 9.45 -11.82 0.77
CA PHE A 65 10.55 -11.49 -0.13
C PHE A 65 11.87 -11.51 0.65
N SER A 66 13.00 -11.41 -0.04
CA SER A 66 14.34 -11.54 0.56
C SER A 66 14.57 -10.62 1.77
N ASN A 67 14.00 -9.40 1.75
CA ASN A 67 14.15 -8.39 2.81
C ASN A 67 12.82 -7.82 3.32
N LEU A 68 11.68 -8.41 2.95
CA LEU A 68 10.36 -7.85 3.22
C LEU A 68 9.32 -8.95 3.46
N ILE A 69 8.36 -8.70 4.33
CA ILE A 69 7.13 -9.49 4.46
C ILE A 69 5.96 -8.57 4.16
N ILE A 70 5.12 -8.96 3.21
CA ILE A 70 3.86 -8.29 2.91
C ILE A 70 2.74 -9.18 3.40
N SER A 71 1.82 -8.64 4.17
CA SER A 71 0.71 -9.39 4.75
C SER A 71 -0.58 -8.58 4.79
N MET A 72 -1.72 -9.25 4.71
CA MET A 72 -3.06 -8.66 4.79
C MET A 72 -3.77 -9.26 6.01
N PRO A 73 -3.52 -8.74 7.22
CA PRO A 73 -4.09 -9.28 8.46
C PRO A 73 -5.60 -9.04 8.56
N SER A 74 -6.12 -8.02 7.87
CA SER A 74 -7.55 -7.70 7.78
C SER A 74 -7.91 -7.29 6.34
N SER A 75 -9.21 -7.29 6.01
CA SER A 75 -9.69 -6.95 4.66
C SER A 75 -9.46 -5.50 4.25
N GLY A 76 -9.04 -4.62 5.17
CA GLY A 76 -8.86 -3.18 4.91
C GLY A 76 -7.41 -2.72 4.79
N LEU A 77 -6.45 -3.49 5.28
CA LEU A 77 -5.05 -3.06 5.44
C LEU A 77 -4.07 -4.12 4.95
N VAL A 78 -2.98 -3.64 4.37
CA VAL A 78 -1.79 -4.41 4.00
C VAL A 78 -0.62 -3.89 4.83
N ASP A 79 -0.03 -4.77 5.61
CA ASP A 79 1.17 -4.53 6.39
C ASP A 79 2.41 -4.97 5.61
N ILE A 80 3.40 -4.09 5.60
CA ILE A 80 4.69 -4.27 4.94
C ILE A 80 5.78 -4.09 5.99
N LYS A 81 6.49 -5.17 6.31
CA LYS A 81 7.55 -5.17 7.31
C LYS A 81 8.88 -5.55 6.67
N GLU A 82 9.94 -4.82 6.97
CA GLU A 82 11.28 -5.29 6.66
C GLU A 82 11.63 -6.51 7.52
N VAL A 83 12.51 -7.38 7.02
CA VAL A 83 13.11 -8.43 7.85
C VAL A 83 14.56 -8.10 8.20
N ASP A 84 15.00 -8.52 9.38
CA ASP A 84 16.41 -8.47 9.77
C ASP A 84 17.23 -9.60 9.10
N ALA A 85 18.54 -9.65 9.38
CA ALA A 85 19.46 -10.64 8.83
C ALA A 85 19.14 -12.09 9.28
N LEU A 86 18.44 -12.25 10.41
CA LEU A 86 17.96 -13.54 10.92
C LEU A 86 16.59 -13.90 10.33
N GLY A 87 15.99 -12.97 9.60
CA GLY A 87 14.72 -13.13 8.95
C GLY A 87 13.50 -12.80 9.82
N HIS A 88 13.68 -12.16 10.97
CA HIS A 88 12.57 -11.71 11.80
C HIS A 88 12.01 -10.38 11.30
N PRO A 89 10.67 -10.17 11.33
CA PRO A 89 10.08 -8.89 10.96
C PRO A 89 10.52 -7.80 11.94
N LYS A 90 11.02 -6.68 11.43
CA LYS A 90 11.29 -5.47 12.21
C LYS A 90 9.97 -4.83 12.65
N SER A 91 10.05 -4.06 13.73
CA SER A 91 8.92 -3.24 14.23
C SER A 91 8.56 -2.10 13.28
N ALA A 92 9.53 -1.58 12.52
CA ALA A 92 9.33 -0.53 11.53
C ALA A 92 8.81 -1.10 10.20
N GLY A 93 7.77 -0.47 9.66
CA GLY A 93 7.12 -0.88 8.41
C GLY A 93 6.04 0.09 7.98
N TRP A 94 5.32 -0.26 6.93
CA TRP A 94 4.17 0.50 6.41
C TRP A 94 2.90 -0.30 6.62
N SER A 95 1.83 0.36 7.03
CA SER A 95 0.47 -0.17 6.95
C SER A 95 -0.30 0.69 5.96
N LEU A 96 -0.63 0.11 4.81
CA LEU A 96 -1.31 0.77 3.71
C LEU A 96 -2.75 0.29 3.62
N PRO A 97 -3.73 1.17 3.34
CA PRO A 97 -5.06 0.72 2.98
C PRO A 97 -5.01 -0.04 1.65
N VAL A 98 -5.87 -1.05 1.53
CA VAL A 98 -6.00 -1.86 0.30
C VAL A 98 -6.17 -0.98 -0.94
N SER A 99 -6.95 0.10 -0.86
CA SER A 99 -7.13 1.04 -1.97
C SER A 99 -5.82 1.70 -2.43
N ALA A 100 -4.87 1.98 -1.52
CA ALA A 100 -3.56 2.52 -1.86
C ALA A 100 -2.68 1.48 -2.54
N VAL A 101 -2.75 0.23 -2.10
CA VAL A 101 -2.05 -0.90 -2.73
C VAL A 101 -2.59 -1.18 -4.13
N GLU A 102 -3.91 -1.11 -4.32
CA GLU A 102 -4.54 -1.21 -5.65
C GLU A 102 -4.10 -0.08 -6.58
N ALA A 103 -4.03 1.15 -6.07
CA ALA A 103 -3.54 2.29 -6.85
C ALA A 103 -2.07 2.10 -7.26
N LEU A 104 -1.21 1.63 -6.34
CA LEU A 104 0.17 1.26 -6.62
C LEU A 104 0.25 0.23 -7.74
N ALA A 105 -0.50 -0.87 -7.63
CA ALA A 105 -0.52 -1.95 -8.60
C ALA A 105 -0.98 -1.49 -9.98
N LYS A 106 -1.88 -0.50 -10.08
CA LYS A 106 -2.32 0.06 -11.36
C LYS A 106 -1.29 0.99 -12.01
N LYS A 107 -0.52 1.75 -11.21
CA LYS A 107 0.42 2.76 -11.73
C LYS A 107 1.85 2.25 -11.93
N LEU A 108 2.26 1.21 -11.19
CA LEU A 108 3.58 0.61 -11.33
C LEU A 108 3.50 -0.61 -12.24
N PRO A 109 4.51 -0.81 -13.12
CA PRO A 109 4.58 -1.97 -14.01
C PRO A 109 4.60 -3.30 -13.25
#